data_AF-A0A329ZP54-F1
#
_entry.id   AF-A0A329ZP54-F1
#
_cell.length_a   1.000
_cell.length_b   1.000
_cell.length_c   1.000
_cell.angle_alpha   90.00
_cell.angle_beta   90.00
_cell.angle_gamma   90.00
#
_symmetry.space_group_name_H-M   'P 1'
#
loop_
_entity.id
_entity.type
_entity.pdbx_description
1 polymer ?
#
loop_
_entity_poly.entity_id
_entity_poly.type
_entity_poly.pdbx_seq_one_letter_code
_entity_poly.pdbx_strand_id
1 'polypeptide(L)'
;MFVTTEEGIQHIGVKQNSEYIVGTCQSYGGSYLVQTNGSVLGCCGQFYFYPKLKDKIPNLFEKSLEECKKISDELYLNNPIFIDYCKQCSLYVVNNKDYLERKFIFNGYFAMQYSSSTKYFVIPEALRQIPDDVLLFMYEKGFVSEIKRFIQDKG
;
A
#
# COMPACT_ATOMS: atom_id res chain seq x y z
N MET A 1 -11.70 14.43 11.05
CA MET A 1 -12.47 15.41 10.25
C MET A 1 -11.50 16.50 9.80
N PHE A 2 -11.52 16.88 8.52
CA PHE A 2 -10.70 17.98 8.01
C PHE A 2 -11.44 19.30 8.25
N VAL A 3 -10.75 20.29 8.78
CA VAL A 3 -11.28 21.66 8.92
C VAL A 3 -10.32 22.63 8.27
N THR A 4 -10.84 23.40 7.32
CA THR A 4 -10.07 24.45 6.65
C THR A 4 -10.10 25.71 7.52
N THR A 5 -8.93 26.23 7.87
CA THR A 5 -8.74 27.46 8.65
C THR A 5 -7.87 28.43 7.86
N GLU A 6 -7.79 29.69 8.28
CA GLU A 6 -6.93 30.71 7.65
C GLU A 6 -5.44 30.32 7.69
N GLU A 7 -5.03 29.53 8.67
CA GLU A 7 -3.65 29.05 8.86
C GLU A 7 -3.33 27.79 8.03
N GLY A 8 -4.34 27.15 7.45
CA GLY A 8 -4.23 25.89 6.74
C GLY A 8 -5.22 24.84 7.25
N ILE A 9 -4.86 23.57 7.18
CA ILE A 9 -5.78 22.46 7.47
C ILE A 9 -5.52 21.92 8.86
N GLN A 10 -6.57 21.90 9.66
CA GLN A 10 -6.56 21.30 10.98
C GLN A 10 -7.24 19.93 10.93
N HIS A 11 -6.61 18.94 11.56
CA HIS A 11 -7.08 17.58 11.65
C HIS A 11 -7.77 17.37 13.00
N ILE A 12 -9.10 17.44 13.04
CA ILE A 12 -9.85 17.20 14.28
C ILE A 12 -10.12 15.69 14.44
N GLY A 13 -9.69 15.12 15.57
CA GLY A 13 -10.00 13.73 15.96
C GLY A 13 -9.10 12.65 15.33
N VAL A 14 -7.96 13.03 14.76
CA VAL A 14 -7.01 12.06 14.19
C VAL A 14 -5.90 11.79 15.20
N LYS A 15 -5.74 10.54 15.66
CA LYS A 15 -4.55 10.14 16.41
C LYS A 15 -3.34 10.26 15.49
N GLN A 16 -2.36 11.08 15.87
CA GLN A 16 -1.07 11.18 15.17
C GLN A 16 -0.47 9.77 15.04
N ASN A 17 -0.21 9.33 13.81
CA ASN A 17 0.58 8.12 13.59
C ASN A 17 2.03 8.39 13.97
N SER A 18 2.56 7.55 14.85
CA SER A 18 3.96 7.52 15.23
C SER A 18 4.79 6.98 14.04
N GLU A 19 5.77 7.77 13.62
CA GLU A 19 6.76 7.53 12.56
C GLU A 19 6.27 7.69 11.12
N TYR A 20 6.50 8.89 10.56
CA TYR A 20 6.44 9.11 9.12
C TYR A 20 7.62 8.42 8.45
N ILE A 21 7.35 7.37 7.69
CA ILE A 21 8.31 6.70 6.82
C ILE A 21 8.17 7.31 5.42
N VAL A 22 9.26 7.85 4.86
CA VAL A 22 9.24 8.38 3.49
C VAL A 22 9.09 7.22 2.50
N GLY A 23 7.94 7.13 1.84
CA GLY A 23 7.63 6.14 0.82
C GLY A 23 6.37 6.51 0.03
N THR A 24 6.11 5.82 -1.09
CA THR A 24 4.90 6.06 -1.90
C THR A 24 3.65 5.73 -1.09
N CYS A 25 2.75 6.70 -0.94
CA CYS A 25 1.49 6.54 -0.23
C CYS A 25 0.54 5.64 -1.05
N GLN A 26 -0.18 4.73 -0.40
CA GLN A 26 -1.19 3.88 -1.07
C GLN A 26 -2.30 4.72 -1.74
N SER A 27 -2.61 5.89 -1.19
CA SER A 27 -3.61 6.81 -1.73
C SER A 27 -3.07 7.74 -2.83
N TYR A 28 -1.79 7.61 -3.19
CA TYR A 28 -1.13 8.42 -4.22
C TYR A 28 -0.87 7.60 -5.49
N GLY A 29 -1.08 8.17 -6.67
CA GLY A 29 -0.70 7.58 -7.96
C GLY A 29 -1.56 6.41 -8.46
N GLY A 30 -2.47 5.87 -7.63
CA GLY A 30 -3.43 4.83 -8.05
C GLY A 30 -4.53 5.35 -8.98
N SER A 31 -4.87 6.64 -8.91
CA SER A 31 -5.77 7.32 -9.84
C SER A 31 -5.44 8.81 -9.82
N TYR A 32 -5.03 9.34 -10.98
CA TYR A 32 -4.80 10.77 -11.15
C TYR A 32 -6.13 11.50 -11.32
N LEU A 33 -6.32 12.59 -10.60
CA LEU A 33 -7.52 13.42 -10.67
C LEU A 33 -7.27 14.55 -11.67
N VAL A 34 -8.15 14.71 -12.65
CA VAL A 34 -8.12 15.83 -13.59
C VAL A 34 -9.22 16.80 -13.20
N GLN A 35 -8.82 18.03 -12.87
CA GLN A 35 -9.77 19.10 -12.55
C GLN A 35 -10.37 19.69 -13.83
N THR A 36 -11.50 20.40 -13.71
CA THR A 36 -12.18 21.04 -14.86
C THR A 36 -11.32 22.07 -15.59
N ASN A 37 -10.31 22.63 -14.93
CA ASN A 37 -9.34 23.56 -15.51
C ASN A 37 -8.12 22.86 -16.14
N GLY A 38 -8.13 21.53 -16.25
CA GLY A 38 -7.04 20.72 -16.82
C GLY A 38 -5.90 20.39 -15.85
N SER A 39 -5.91 20.90 -14.62
CA SER A 39 -4.88 20.57 -13.61
C SER A 39 -4.92 19.07 -13.26
N VAL A 40 -3.75 18.44 -13.21
CA VAL A 40 -3.60 17.01 -12.92
C VAL A 40 -3.01 16.79 -11.52
N LEU A 41 -3.75 16.12 -10.66
CA LEU A 41 -3.40 15.87 -9.26
C LEU A 41 -3.17 14.37 -9.00
N GLY A 42 -2.12 14.03 -8.26
CA GLY A 42 -1.77 12.64 -7.91
C GLY A 42 -2.51 12.07 -6.68
N CYS A 43 -3.22 12.91 -5.93
CA CYS A 43 -4.02 12.50 -4.76
C CYS A 43 -5.12 13.55 -4.46
N CYS A 44 -6.27 13.14 -3.94
CA CYS A 44 -7.34 14.07 -3.50
C CYS A 44 -6.87 15.04 -2.40
N GLY A 45 -5.89 14.61 -1.59
CA GLY A 45 -5.23 15.46 -0.61
C GLY A 45 -4.54 16.68 -1.23
N GLN A 46 -4.13 16.62 -2.50
CA GLN A 46 -3.46 17.76 -3.17
C GLN A 46 -4.34 18.99 -3.35
N PHE A 47 -5.66 18.79 -3.48
CA PHE A 47 -6.61 19.90 -3.64
C PHE A 47 -6.50 20.94 -2.51
N TYR A 48 -6.18 20.45 -1.32
CA TYR A 48 -6.22 21.18 -0.07
C TYR A 48 -5.02 22.13 0.16
N PHE A 49 -3.87 21.81 -0.44
CA PHE A 49 -2.70 22.68 -0.45
C PHE A 49 -2.36 23.19 -1.86
N TYR A 50 -3.24 22.91 -2.83
CA TYR A 50 -3.20 23.39 -4.20
C TYR A 50 -2.92 24.89 -4.31
N PRO A 51 -3.52 25.79 -3.49
CA PRO A 51 -3.21 27.22 -3.58
C PRO A 51 -1.72 27.55 -3.37
N LYS A 52 -0.99 26.75 -2.59
CA LYS A 52 0.45 26.95 -2.31
C LYS A 52 1.36 26.35 -3.38
N LEU A 53 0.82 25.52 -4.27
CA LEU A 53 1.58 24.79 -5.30
C LEU A 53 1.04 25.01 -6.72
N LYS A 54 0.05 25.89 -6.90
CA LYS A 54 -0.71 26.04 -8.15
C LYS A 54 0.19 26.16 -9.39
N ASP A 55 1.22 26.98 -9.33
CA ASP A 55 2.14 27.24 -10.45
C ASP A 55 3.05 26.05 -10.78
N LYS A 56 3.11 25.05 -9.90
CA LYS A 56 3.90 23.83 -10.09
C LYS A 56 3.04 22.66 -10.57
N ILE A 57 1.71 22.72 -10.42
CA ILE A 57 0.82 21.63 -10.81
C ILE A 57 0.74 21.55 -12.35
N PRO A 58 0.96 20.36 -12.94
CA PRO A 58 0.91 20.21 -14.39
C PRO A 58 -0.52 20.29 -14.94
N ASN A 59 -0.65 20.77 -16.18
CA ASN A 59 -1.94 20.95 -16.86
C ASN A 59 -2.03 20.13 -18.15
N LEU A 60 -3.11 19.36 -18.29
CA LEU A 60 -3.37 18.49 -19.44
C LEU A 60 -3.68 19.26 -20.73
N PHE A 61 -4.08 20.53 -20.63
CA PHE A 61 -4.27 21.38 -21.80
C PHE A 61 -2.94 21.88 -22.40
N GLU A 62 -1.82 21.71 -21.69
CA GLU A 62 -0.49 22.14 -22.11
C GLU A 62 0.47 20.98 -22.39
N LYS A 63 0.24 19.81 -21.78
CA LYS A 63 1.13 18.65 -21.80
C LYS A 63 0.34 17.35 -21.92
N SER A 64 1.01 16.28 -22.34
CA SER A 64 0.41 14.94 -22.31
C SER A 64 0.10 14.48 -20.89
N LEU A 65 -0.81 13.53 -20.74
CA LEU A 65 -1.14 12.96 -19.43
C LEU A 65 0.10 12.31 -18.79
N GLU A 66 0.90 11.59 -19.58
CA GLU A 66 2.14 10.95 -19.15
C GLU A 66 3.16 11.95 -18.60
N GLU A 67 3.35 13.09 -19.27
CA GLU A 67 4.20 14.17 -18.77
C GLU A 67 3.64 14.78 -17.49
N CYS A 68 2.32 14.99 -17.42
CA CYS A 68 1.67 15.49 -16.21
C CYS A 68 1.89 14.55 -15.02
N LYS A 69 1.77 13.23 -15.23
CA LYS A 69 2.03 12.22 -14.18
C LYS A 69 3.47 12.33 -13.67
N LYS A 70 4.44 12.37 -14.58
CA LYS A 70 5.86 12.48 -14.24
C LYS A 70 6.16 13.73 -13.39
N ILE A 71 5.62 14.89 -13.79
CA ILE A 71 5.79 16.15 -13.03
C ILE A 71 5.12 16.05 -11.66
N SER A 72 3.93 15.46 -11.57
CA SER A 72 3.24 15.25 -10.29
C SER A 72 4.05 14.35 -9.36
N ASP A 73 4.64 13.28 -9.88
CA ASP A 73 5.49 12.34 -9.12
C ASP A 73 6.78 13.00 -8.63
N GLU A 74 7.43 13.80 -9.47
CA GLU A 74 8.60 14.58 -9.08
C GLU A 74 8.27 15.58 -7.95
N LEU A 75 7.10 16.23 -8.01
CA LEU A 75 6.64 17.11 -6.94
C LEU A 75 6.34 16.35 -5.66
N TYR A 76 5.68 15.20 -5.76
CA TYR A 76 5.36 14.37 -4.62
C TYR A 76 6.62 13.93 -3.85
N LEU A 77 7.65 13.49 -4.56
CA LEU A 77 8.87 12.94 -3.95
C LEU A 77 9.82 14.02 -3.43
N ASN A 78 9.84 15.21 -4.05
CA ASN A 78 10.91 16.19 -3.81
C ASN A 78 10.42 17.52 -3.22
N ASN A 79 9.11 17.81 -3.19
CA ASN A 79 8.61 19.10 -2.74
C ASN A 79 8.36 19.09 -1.22
N PRO A 80 9.02 19.97 -0.42
CA PRO A 80 8.84 20.02 1.02
C PRO A 80 7.40 20.27 1.47
N ILE A 81 6.65 21.10 0.75
CA ILE A 81 5.24 21.40 1.06
C ILE A 81 4.40 20.12 0.96
N PHE A 82 4.71 19.28 -0.02
CA PHE A 82 4.03 18.01 -0.22
C PHE A 82 4.36 17.03 0.89
N ILE A 83 5.64 16.87 1.20
CA ILE A 83 6.14 15.98 2.25
C ILE A 83 5.54 16.37 3.61
N ASP A 84 5.51 17.66 3.94
CA ASP A 84 4.97 18.14 5.19
C ASP A 84 3.46 17.94 5.30
N TYR A 85 2.72 18.10 4.20
CA TYR A 85 1.31 17.69 4.16
C TYR A 85 1.16 16.18 4.41
N CYS A 86 1.96 15.34 3.75
CA CYS A 86 1.89 13.89 3.92
C CYS A 86 2.16 13.44 5.36
N LYS A 87 3.08 14.10 6.08
CA LYS A 87 3.34 13.84 7.52
C LYS A 87 2.10 14.05 8.40
N GLN A 88 1.23 14.99 8.01
CA GLN A 88 0.04 15.36 8.77
C GLN A 88 -1.24 14.71 8.24
N CYS A 89 -1.18 14.11 7.06
CA CYS A 89 -2.32 13.51 6.40
C CYS A 89 -2.79 12.24 7.14
N SER A 90 -4.02 12.28 7.65
CA SER A 90 -4.67 11.15 8.33
C SER A 90 -4.94 9.93 7.44
N LEU A 91 -4.86 10.12 6.12
CA LEU A 91 -5.02 9.07 5.12
C LEU A 91 -3.67 8.54 4.65
N TYR A 92 -2.55 9.09 5.13
CA TYR A 92 -1.23 8.60 4.76
C TYR A 92 -1.06 7.18 5.27
N VAL A 93 -0.89 6.26 4.33
CA VAL A 93 -0.55 4.87 4.57
C VAL A 93 0.57 4.56 3.59
N VAL A 94 1.71 4.12 4.09
CA VAL A 94 2.80 3.64 3.24
C VAL A 94 2.23 2.50 2.38
N ASN A 95 2.45 2.55 1.06
CA ASN A 95 2.06 1.50 0.14
C ASN A 95 2.93 0.24 0.38
N ASN A 96 2.72 -0.41 1.53
CA ASN A 96 3.25 -1.73 1.81
C ASN A 96 2.36 -2.73 1.10
N LYS A 97 2.47 -2.78 -0.24
CA LYS A 97 2.13 -4.01 -0.97
C LYS A 97 3.14 -5.05 -0.52
N ASP A 98 2.85 -5.69 0.60
CA ASP A 98 3.67 -6.76 1.15
C ASP A 98 3.64 -7.90 0.13
N TYR A 99 4.67 -7.94 -0.72
CA TYR A 99 4.73 -8.87 -1.83
C TYR A 99 5.21 -10.21 -1.27
N LEU A 100 4.56 -11.30 -1.71
CA LEU A 100 4.99 -12.63 -1.33
C LEU A 100 6.30 -12.94 -2.06
N GLU A 101 7.39 -13.07 -1.31
CA GLU A 101 8.72 -13.37 -1.86
C GLU A 101 8.87 -14.85 -2.17
N ARG A 102 8.49 -15.70 -1.20
CA ARG A 102 8.61 -17.15 -1.34
C ARG A 102 7.73 -17.91 -0.36
N LYS A 103 7.49 -19.18 -0.68
CA LYS A 103 6.87 -20.19 0.18
C LYS A 103 7.90 -21.29 0.46
N PHE A 104 7.92 -21.83 1.67
CA PHE A 104 8.84 -22.91 2.04
C PHE A 104 8.34 -23.71 3.24
N ILE A 105 8.88 -24.91 3.45
CA ILE A 105 8.69 -25.69 4.66
C ILE A 105 9.87 -25.46 5.60
N PHE A 106 9.60 -25.26 6.89
CA PHE A 106 10.63 -25.09 7.90
C PHE A 106 10.14 -25.57 9.26
N ASN A 107 10.85 -26.53 9.86
CA ASN A 107 10.61 -27.02 11.22
C ASN A 107 9.14 -27.37 11.53
N GLY A 108 8.45 -28.05 10.61
CA GLY A 108 7.04 -28.44 10.79
C GLY A 108 6.03 -27.32 10.54
N TYR A 109 6.46 -26.22 9.92
CA TYR A 109 5.60 -25.13 9.45
C TYR A 109 5.66 -24.99 7.93
N PHE A 110 4.51 -24.66 7.34
CA PHE A 110 4.46 -24.01 6.03
C PHE A 110 4.62 -22.51 6.25
N ALA A 111 5.64 -21.91 5.64
CA ALA A 111 5.98 -20.51 5.80
C ALA A 111 5.73 -19.73 4.50
N MET A 112 5.13 -18.55 4.64
CA MET A 112 4.96 -17.57 3.58
C MET A 112 5.77 -16.32 3.95
N GLN A 113 6.88 -16.11 3.26
CA GLN A 113 7.71 -14.92 3.46
C GLN A 113 7.25 -13.81 2.53
N TYR A 114 6.91 -12.69 3.15
CA TYR A 114 6.64 -11.43 2.52
C TYR A 114 7.80 -10.46 2.75
N SER A 115 7.81 -9.36 2.02
CA SER A 115 8.85 -8.33 2.08
C SER A 115 9.09 -7.72 3.47
N SER A 116 8.07 -7.70 4.33
CA SER A 116 8.14 -7.11 5.67
C SER A 116 7.86 -8.10 6.81
N SER A 117 7.44 -9.32 6.48
CA SER A 117 7.01 -10.29 7.50
C SER A 117 7.07 -11.73 6.99
N THR A 118 7.13 -12.70 7.92
CA THR A 118 6.95 -14.12 7.58
C THR A 118 5.78 -14.69 8.38
N LYS A 119 4.83 -15.33 7.70
CA LYS A 119 3.69 -16.01 8.32
C LYS A 119 3.95 -17.51 8.37
N TYR A 120 3.70 -18.12 9.52
CA TYR A 120 3.89 -19.55 9.75
C TYR A 120 2.56 -20.24 9.98
N PHE A 121 2.34 -21.36 9.31
CA PHE A 121 1.16 -22.20 9.43
C PHE A 121 1.58 -23.59 9.90
N VAL A 122 1.00 -24.06 10.99
CA VAL A 122 1.28 -25.39 11.53
C VAL A 122 0.88 -26.45 10.50
N ILE A 123 1.80 -27.35 10.19
CA ILE A 123 1.52 -28.53 9.37
C ILE A 123 0.72 -29.52 10.21
N PRO A 124 -0.45 -30.00 9.72
CA PRO A 124 -1.22 -31.05 10.38
C PRO A 124 -0.37 -32.28 10.66
N GLU A 125 -0.59 -32.91 11.82
CA GLU A 125 0.22 -34.05 12.27
C GLU A 125 0.22 -35.20 11.25
N ALA A 126 -0.93 -35.47 10.63
CA ALA A 126 -1.09 -36.48 9.56
C ALA A 126 -0.19 -36.26 8.33
N LEU A 127 0.35 -35.05 8.14
CA LEU A 127 1.17 -34.67 7.00
C LEU A 127 2.65 -34.48 7.35
N ARG A 128 3.05 -34.58 8.63
CA ARG A 128 4.43 -34.30 9.08
C ARG A 128 5.48 -35.28 8.57
N GLN A 129 5.07 -36.47 8.13
CA GLN A 129 5.97 -37.50 7.60
C GLN A 129 6.21 -37.35 6.09
N ILE A 130 5.54 -36.40 5.44
CA ILE A 130 5.71 -36.15 4.00
C ILE A 130 6.98 -35.32 3.79
N PRO A 131 7.84 -35.67 2.82
CA PRO A 131 9.00 -34.85 2.46
C PRO A 131 8.64 -33.39 2.17
N ASP A 132 9.49 -32.46 2.61
CA ASP A 132 9.23 -31.02 2.56
C ASP A 132 8.93 -30.48 1.15
N ASP A 133 9.62 -31.00 0.13
CA ASP A 133 9.44 -30.64 -1.28
C ASP A 133 8.06 -31.07 -1.81
N VAL A 134 7.67 -32.30 -1.51
CA VAL A 134 6.33 -32.84 -1.84
C VAL A 134 5.25 -32.05 -1.08
N LEU A 135 5.50 -31.75 0.20
CA LEU A 135 4.55 -31.02 1.02
C LEU A 135 4.37 -29.57 0.55
N LEU A 136 5.44 -28.90 0.17
CA LEU A 136 5.39 -27.57 -0.45
C LEU A 136 4.54 -27.60 -1.73
N PHE A 137 4.79 -28.57 -2.61
CA PHE A 137 3.98 -28.76 -3.82
C PHE A 137 2.50 -28.95 -3.49
N MET A 138 2.17 -29.76 -2.48
CA MET A 138 0.79 -29.97 -2.04
C MET A 138 0.13 -28.69 -1.53
N TYR A 139 0.85 -27.84 -0.79
CA TYR A 139 0.35 -26.53 -0.36
C TYR A 139 0.13 -25.59 -1.55
N GLU A 140 1.02 -25.59 -2.53
CA GLU A 140 0.90 -24.75 -3.74
C GLU A 140 -0.26 -25.16 -4.64
N LYS A 141 -0.58 -26.46 -4.69
CA LYS A 141 -1.72 -27.00 -5.44
C LYS A 141 -3.04 -26.98 -4.66
N GLY A 142 -3.01 -26.62 -3.37
CA GLY A 142 -4.21 -26.53 -2.53
C GLY A 142 -4.69 -27.86 -1.95
N PHE A 143 -3.99 -28.97 -2.18
CA PHE A 143 -4.38 -30.30 -1.68
C PHE A 143 -4.45 -30.38 -0.16
N VAL A 144 -3.60 -29.64 0.56
CA VAL A 144 -3.63 -29.62 2.04
C VAL A 144 -4.97 -29.08 2.57
N SER A 145 -5.57 -28.11 1.89
CA SER A 145 -6.88 -27.56 2.27
C SER A 145 -8.02 -28.55 2.04
N GLU A 146 -7.90 -29.42 1.04
CA GLU A 146 -8.85 -30.52 0.79
C GLU A 146 -8.72 -31.63 1.83
N ILE A 147 -7.48 -32.02 2.15
CA ILE A 147 -7.19 -33.01 3.19
C ILE A 147 -7.71 -32.55 4.56
N LYS A 148 -7.51 -31.27 4.91
CA LYS A 148 -8.05 -30.70 6.16
C LYS A 148 -9.57 -30.83 6.25
N ARG A 149 -10.29 -30.53 5.16
CA ARG A 149 -11.75 -30.68 5.10
C ARG A 149 -12.18 -32.14 5.25
N PHE A 150 -11.54 -33.05 4.51
CA PHE A 150 -11.82 -34.48 4.60
C PHE A 150 -11.60 -35.06 6.01
N ILE A 151 -10.56 -34.61 6.73
CA ILE A 151 -10.31 -35.03 8.11
C ILE A 151 -11.41 -34.50 9.04
N GLN A 152 -11.85 -33.26 8.85
CA GLN A 152 -12.92 -32.66 9.65
C GLN A 152 -14.27 -33.34 9.42
N ASP A 153 -14.57 -33.78 8.18
CA ASP A 153 -15.83 -34.46 7.84
C ASP A 153 -15.90 -35.91 8.38
N LYS A 154 -14.78 -36.45 8.88
CA LYS A 154 -14.68 -37.82 9.41
C LYS A 154 -14.56 -37.90 10.94
N GLY A 155 -14.41 -36.76 11.62
CA GLY A 155 -14.38 -36.65 13.08
C GLY A 155 -15.72 -36.21 13.64
#